data_AF-A0A432FSX5-F1
#
_entry.id   AF-A0A432FSX5-F1
#
_cell.length_a   1.000
_cell.length_b   1.000
_cell.length_c   1.000
_cell.angle_alpha   90.00
_cell.angle_beta   90.00
_cell.angle_gamma   90.00
#
_symmetry.space_group_name_H-M   'P 1'
#
loop_
_entity.id
_entity.type
_entity.pdbx_description
1 polymer ?
#
loop_
_entity_poly.entity_id
_entity_poly.type
_entity_poly.pdbx_seq_one_letter_code
_entity_poly.pdbx_strand_id
1 'polypeptide(L)' 'DAATDCVQIFGGYGYMQEYGVERLMRDAKITQIYEGTSEIQQLVIAKSVLGN' A
#
# COMPACT_ATOMS: atom_id res chain seq x y z
N ASP A 1 3.28 -0.87 -3.51
CA ASP A 1 4.40 -1.22 -4.40
C ASP A 1 5.08 0.02 -4.93
N ALA A 2 4.40 0.85 -5.75
CA ALA A 2 4.99 2.09 -6.28
C ALA A 2 5.68 3.01 -5.22
N ALA A 3 5.07 3.22 -4.05
CA ALA A 3 5.68 4.04 -3.00
C ALA A 3 6.95 3.39 -2.39
N THR A 4 6.97 2.07 -2.26
CA THR A 4 8.14 1.31 -1.80
C THR A 4 9.26 1.34 -2.85
N ASP A 5 8.90 1.21 -4.13
CA ASP A 5 9.84 1.28 -5.25
C ASP A 5 10.47 2.67 -5.34
N CYS A 6 9.69 3.74 -5.11
CA CYS A 6 10.23 5.10 -5.01
C CYS A 6 11.27 5.23 -3.89
N VAL A 7 11.03 4.66 -2.71
CA VAL A 7 12.02 4.65 -1.63
C VAL A 7 13.29 3.92 -2.08
N GLN A 8 13.15 2.77 -2.75
CA GLN A 8 14.28 1.98 -3.23
C GLN A 8 15.12 2.72 -4.29
N ILE A 9 14.48 3.45 -5.21
CA ILE A 9 15.14 4.27 -6.24
C ILE A 9 15.92 5.43 -5.61
N PHE A 10 15.34 6.08 -4.59
CA PHE A 10 16.00 7.20 -3.88
C PHE A 10 17.08 6.72 -2.90
N GLY A 11 17.18 5.41 -2.64
CA GLY A 11 18.14 4.82 -1.71
C GLY A 11 17.99 5.42 -0.30
N GLY A 12 19.11 5.74 0.35
CA GLY A 12 19.10 6.31 1.70
C GLY A 12 18.33 7.64 1.81
N TYR A 13 18.31 8.45 0.74
CA TYR A 13 17.55 9.70 0.70
C TYR A 13 16.03 9.46 0.72
N GLY A 14 15.57 8.31 0.23
CA GLY A 14 14.14 7.94 0.23
C GLY A 14 13.59 7.66 1.63
N TYR A 15 14.46 7.43 2.61
CA TYR A 15 14.10 7.28 4.02
C TYR A 15 14.22 8.59 4.82
N MET A 16 14.80 9.64 4.24
CA MET A 16 14.98 10.92 4.92
C MET A 16 13.75 11.82 4.75
N GLN A 17 13.29 12.38 5.87
CA GLN A 17 12.10 13.25 5.93
C GLN A 17 12.14 14.47 5.02
N GLU A 18 13.33 14.89 4.61
CA GLU A 18 13.53 16.05 3.73
C GLU A 18 12.93 15.84 2.33
N TYR A 19 12.94 14.61 1.82
CA TYR A 19 12.46 14.30 0.47
C TYR A 19 11.00 13.82 0.44
N GLY A 20 10.43 13.47 1.60
CA GLY A 20 9.01 13.15 1.78
C GLY A 20 8.55 11.83 1.14
N VAL A 21 9.48 11.03 0.61
CA VAL A 21 9.19 9.73 -0.05
C VAL A 21 8.74 8.69 0.99
N GLU A 22 9.33 8.73 2.18
CA GLU A 22 8.96 7.89 3.32
C GLU A 22 7.55 8.21 3.84
N ARG A 23 7.09 9.47 3.71
CA ARG A 23 5.70 9.84 4.03
C ARG A 23 4.74 9.18 3.06
N LEU A 24 5.01 9.22 1.76
CA LEU A 24 4.18 8.55 0.75
C LEU A 24 4.12 7.05 0.97
N MET A 25 5.23 6.41 1.37
CA MET A 25 5.24 5.00 1.74
C MET A 25 4.33 4.71 2.95
N ARG A 26 4.35 5.56 3.99
CA ARG A 26 3.46 5.42 5.16
C ARG A 26 2.00 5.63 4.80
N ASP A 27 1.71 6.67 4.02
CA ASP A 27 0.35 7.00 3.58
C ASP A 27 -0.20 5.87 2.70
N ALA A 28 0.61 5.22 1.87
CA ALA A 28 0.19 4.08 1.07
C ALA A 28 -0.22 2.85 1.90
N LYS A 29 0.20 2.74 3.17
CA LYS A 29 -0.16 1.57 4.00
C LYS A 29 -1.60 1.64 4.51
N ILE A 30 -2.13 2.85 4.75
CA ILE A 30 -3.48 3.02 5.30
C ILE A 30 -4.57 2.54 4.34
N THR A 31 -4.32 2.64 3.03
CA THR A 31 -5.26 2.24 1.98
C THR A 31 -5.55 0.74 2.01
N GLN A 32 -4.63 -0.06 2.55
CA GLN A 32 -4.79 -1.51 2.70
C GLN A 32 -5.63 -1.92 3.92
N ILE A 33 -6.07 -0.97 4.75
CA ILE A 33 -6.72 -1.25 6.05
C ILE A 33 -8.05 -0.50 6.19
N TYR A 34 -8.10 0.78 5.78
CA TYR A 34 -9.15 1.71 6.19
C TYR A 34 -10.57 1.32 5.73
N GLU A 35 -10.76 0.89 4.48
CA GLU A 35 -12.08 0.50 3.94
C GLU A 35 -12.20 -1.01 3.68
N GLY A 36 -11.70 -1.78 4.65
CA GLY A 36 -11.60 -3.23 4.55
C GLY A 36 -10.18 -3.65 4.20
N THR A 37 -9.69 -4.65 4.94
CA THR A 37 -8.34 -5.15 4.74
C THR A 37 -8.23 -5.84 3.39
N SER A 38 -7.00 -6.02 2.92
CA SER A 38 -6.73 -6.73 1.65
C SER A 38 -7.38 -8.13 1.64
N GLU A 39 -7.41 -8.82 2.78
CA GLU A 39 -8.05 -10.13 2.94
C GLU A 39 -9.58 -10.05 2.85
N ILE A 40 -10.20 -9.03 3.46
CA ILE A 40 -11.66 -8.83 3.33
C ILE A 40 -12.04 -8.54 1.88
N GLN A 41 -11.24 -7.74 1.17
CA GLN A 41 -11.46 -7.48 -0.24
C GLN A 41 -11.36 -8.77 -1.08
N GLN A 42 -10.37 -9.61 -0.80
CA GLN A 42 -10.26 -10.93 -1.43
C GLN A 42 -11.46 -11.84 -1.15
N LEU A 43 -12.00 -11.85 0.08
CA LEU A 43 -13.20 -12.61 0.43
C LEU A 43 -14.45 -12.11 -0.30
N VAL A 44 -14.62 -10.79 -0.44
CA VAL A 44 -15.72 -10.19 -1.21
C VAL A 44 -15.62 -10.58 -2.68
N ILE A 45 -14.43 -10.51 -3.27
CA ILE A 45 -14.18 -10.95 -4.65
C ILE A 45 -14.45 -12.46 -4.78
N ALA A 46 -13.95 -13.29 -3.85
CA ALA A 46 -14.15 -14.74 -3.88
C ALA A 46 -15.65 -15.10 -3.79
N LYS A 47 -16.43 -14.42 -2.94
CA LYS A 47 -17.88 -14.60 -2.86
C LYS A 47 -18.58 -14.16 -4.14
N SER A 48 -18.14 -13.08 -4.77
CA SER A 48 -18.67 -12.61 -6.06
C SER A 48 -18.41 -13.61 -7.20
N VAL A 49 -17.24 -14.25 -7.20
CA VAL A 49 -16.83 -15.21 -8.24
C VAL A 49 -17.40 -16.62 -8.03
N LEU A 50 -17.43 -17.10 -6.78
CA LEU A 50 -17.85 -18.47 -6.43
C LEU A 50 -19.33 -18.58 -6.05
N GLY A 51 -19.97 -17.46 -5.69
CA GLY A 51 -21.40 -17.40 -5.38
C GLY A 51 -22.24 -17.41 -6.66
N ASN A 52 -22.29 -18.57 -7.31
CA ASN A 52 -23.46 -19.01 -8.07
C ASN A 52 -24.37 -19.83 -7.16
#